data_AF-A0A6N7UXB6-F1
#
_entry.id   AF-A0A6N7UXB6-F1
#
_cell.length_a   1.000
_cell.length_b   1.000
_cell.length_c   1.000
_cell.angle_alpha   90.00
_cell.angle_beta   90.00
_cell.angle_gamma   90.00
#
_symmetry.space_group_name_H-M   'P 1'
#
loop_
_entity.id
_entity.type
_entity.pdbx_description
1 polymer ?
#
loop_
_entity_poly.entity_id
_entity_poly.type
_entity_poly.pdbx_seq_one_letter_code
_entity_poly.pdbx_strand_id
1 'polypeptide(L)'
;MSGTFWEPQTEEEAAAETPKPAWAWIIAAVDLLIVLAVVPVVILVVVPFFVVFYVYLAQLLVWVSPVLLAANGLLFTWAFRRKFAGMTALAILSVLFVLLSALVLVLWGAPVTVFGLTF
;
A
#
# COMPACT_ATOMS: atom_id res chain seq x y z
N MET A 1 31.72 -25.97 -19.20
CA MET A 1 30.25 -26.08 -19.16
C MET A 1 29.76 -25.02 -18.19
N SER A 2 29.41 -23.84 -18.70
CA SER A 2 28.95 -22.71 -17.88
C SER A 2 27.59 -23.06 -17.30
N GLY A 3 27.52 -23.14 -15.96
CA GLY A 3 26.27 -23.21 -15.22
C GLY A 3 25.43 -21.99 -15.53
N THR A 4 24.56 -22.12 -16.53
CA THR A 4 23.58 -21.12 -16.89
C THR A 4 22.55 -21.07 -15.77
N PHE A 5 22.57 -19.94 -15.07
CA PHE A 5 21.72 -19.43 -13.99
C PHE A 5 20.20 -19.37 -14.28
N TRP A 6 19.71 -20.18 -15.22
CA TRP A 6 18.31 -20.24 -15.61
C TRP A 6 17.89 -21.71 -15.68
N GLU A 7 17.76 -22.33 -14.51
CA GLU A 7 16.83 -23.45 -14.41
C GLU A 7 15.43 -22.88 -14.66
N PRO A 8 14.68 -23.39 -15.66
CA PRO A 8 13.29 -23.02 -15.81
C PRO A 8 12.60 -23.39 -14.49
N GLN A 9 11.99 -22.39 -13.84
CA GLN A 9 11.20 -22.67 -12.65
C GLN A 9 10.13 -23.68 -13.05
N THR A 10 10.30 -24.93 -12.61
CA THR A 10 9.39 -26.02 -12.92
C THR A 10 8.00 -25.57 -12.47
N GLU A 11 7.04 -25.60 -13.38
CA GLU A 11 5.63 -25.19 -13.16
C GLU A 11 4.91 -25.97 -12.04
N GLU A 12 5.61 -26.89 -11.37
CA GLU A 12 5.15 -27.70 -10.24
C GLU A 12 4.99 -26.93 -8.90
N GLU A 13 5.45 -25.67 -8.82
CA GLU A 13 5.11 -24.75 -7.71
C GLU A 13 3.95 -23.78 -8.05
N ALA A 14 3.17 -24.07 -9.09
CA ALA A 14 1.82 -23.52 -9.23
C ALA A 14 0.93 -24.13 -8.14
N ALA A 15 1.10 -23.62 -6.91
CA ALA A 15 0.24 -23.88 -5.78
C ALA A 15 -1.20 -23.83 -6.28
N ALA A 16 -1.89 -24.98 -6.19
CA ALA A 16 -3.26 -25.20 -6.64
C ALA A 16 -4.07 -23.90 -6.59
N GLU A 17 -4.57 -23.46 -7.76
CA GLU A 17 -5.31 -22.22 -7.98
C GLU A 17 -6.50 -22.11 -7.03
N THR A 18 -6.23 -21.78 -5.77
CA THR A 18 -7.27 -21.58 -4.79
C THR A 18 -7.83 -20.21 -5.12
N PRO A 19 -9.11 -20.11 -5.50
CA PRO A 19 -9.67 -18.84 -5.92
C PRO A 19 -9.42 -17.80 -4.82
N LYS A 20 -8.87 -16.66 -5.24
CA LYS A 20 -8.65 -15.51 -4.37
C LYS A 20 -10.02 -15.09 -3.81
N PRO A 21 -10.16 -14.94 -2.49
CA PRO A 21 -11.43 -14.53 -1.91
C PRO A 21 -11.78 -13.10 -2.35
N ALA A 22 -13.07 -12.80 -2.51
CA ALA A 22 -13.52 -11.51 -3.03
C ALA A 22 -13.01 -10.32 -2.18
N TRP A 23 -12.91 -10.49 -0.86
CA TRP A 23 -12.40 -9.44 0.03
C TRP A 23 -10.94 -9.06 -0.30
N ALA A 24 -10.10 -10.00 -0.72
CA ALA A 24 -8.70 -9.72 -1.05
C ALA A 24 -8.59 -8.85 -2.31
N TRP A 25 -9.48 -9.07 -3.28
CA TRP A 25 -9.60 -8.23 -4.46
C TRP A 25 -10.08 -6.82 -4.13
N ILE A 26 -11.04 -6.68 -3.22
CA ILE A 26 -11.54 -5.37 -2.80
C ILE A 26 -10.41 -4.57 -2.14
N ILE A 27 -9.66 -5.16 -1.21
CA ILE A 27 -8.55 -4.48 -0.54
C ILE A 27 -7.46 -4.11 -1.55
N ALA A 28 -7.06 -5.05 -2.41
CA ALA A 28 -6.07 -4.77 -3.45
C ALA A 28 -6.53 -3.67 -4.43
N ALA A 29 -7.81 -3.61 -4.77
CA ALA A 29 -8.33 -2.54 -5.61
C ALA A 29 -8.24 -1.17 -4.91
N VAL A 30 -8.58 -1.11 -3.63
CA VAL A 30 -8.44 0.12 -2.82
C VAL A 30 -6.97 0.53 -2.73
N ASP A 31 -6.05 -0.39 -2.44
CA ASP A 31 -4.62 -0.08 -2.37
C ASP A 31 -4.08 0.41 -3.72
N LEU A 32 -4.51 -0.19 -4.83
CA LEU A 32 -4.13 0.25 -6.17
C LEU A 32 -4.63 1.67 -6.46
N LEU A 33 -5.86 2.01 -6.04
CA LEU A 33 -6.39 3.38 -6.15
C LEU A 33 -5.57 4.36 -5.31
N ILE A 34 -5.15 3.98 -4.10
CA ILE A 34 -4.27 4.79 -3.26
C ILE A 34 -2.93 5.03 -3.96
N VAL A 35 -2.31 3.98 -4.51
CA VAL A 35 -1.05 4.09 -5.26
C VAL A 35 -1.22 5.05 -6.45
N LEU A 36 -2.28 4.88 -7.24
CA LEU A 36 -2.57 5.73 -8.40
C LEU A 36 -2.84 7.19 -8.02
N ALA A 37 -3.42 7.45 -6.85
CA ALA A 37 -3.66 8.80 -6.36
C ALA A 37 -2.41 9.46 -5.77
N VAL A 38 -1.62 8.71 -4.99
CA VAL A 38 -0.50 9.23 -4.21
C VAL A 38 0.76 9.38 -5.07
N VAL A 39 1.11 8.36 -5.86
CA VAL A 39 2.40 8.33 -6.57
C VAL A 39 2.61 9.52 -7.51
N PRO A 40 1.65 9.90 -8.38
CA PRO A 40 1.83 11.05 -9.26
C PRO A 40 2.03 12.35 -8.48
N VAL A 41 1.32 12.51 -7.36
CA VAL A 41 1.39 13.71 -6.52
C VAL A 41 2.75 13.79 -5.83
N VAL A 42 3.25 12.68 -5.29
CA VAL A 42 4.57 12.61 -4.66
C VAL A 42 5.69 12.94 -5.65
N ILE A 43 5.59 12.46 -6.89
CA ILE A 43 6.57 12.78 -7.94
C ILE A 43 6.57 14.29 -8.27
N LEU A 44 5.41 14.93 -8.21
CA LEU A 44 5.23 16.35 -8.57
C LEU A 44 5.40 17.32 -7.39
N VAL A 45 5.78 16.83 -6.21
CA VAL A 45 5.87 17.62 -4.95
C VAL A 45 6.86 18.79 -5.02
N VAL A 46 7.76 18.84 -6.00
CA VAL A 46 8.64 20.00 -6.24
C VAL A 46 7.83 21.26 -6.56
N VAL A 47 6.63 21.10 -7.12
CA VAL A 47 5.72 22.20 -7.42
C VAL A 47 4.84 22.49 -6.19
N PRO A 48 4.82 23.73 -5.67
CA PRO A 48 4.13 24.06 -4.40
C PRO A 48 2.65 23.65 -4.34
N PHE A 49 1.92 23.75 -5.45
CA PHE A 49 0.53 23.32 -5.54
C PHE A 49 0.35 21.84 -5.16
N PHE A 50 1.25 20.97 -5.65
CA PHE A 50 1.19 19.54 -5.37
C PHE A 50 1.60 19.22 -3.94
N VAL A 51 2.45 20.04 -3.30
CA VAL A 51 2.74 19.93 -1.86
C VAL A 51 1.45 20.09 -1.05
N VAL A 52 0.71 21.16 -1.29
CA VAL A 52 -0.54 21.45 -0.54
C VAL A 52 -1.58 20.37 -0.82
N PHE A 53 -1.72 19.95 -2.08
CA PHE A 53 -2.62 18.86 -2.44
C PHE A 53 -2.22 17.54 -1.76
N TYR A 54 -0.92 17.25 -1.66
CA TYR A 54 -0.42 16.08 -0.96
C TYR A 54 -0.71 16.13 0.53
N VAL A 55 -0.56 17.28 1.18
CA VAL A 55 -0.91 17.46 2.60
C VAL A 55 -2.39 17.14 2.82
N TYR A 56 -3.28 17.60 1.94
CA TYR A 56 -4.70 17.23 2.00
C TYR A 56 -4.91 15.71 1.83
N LEU A 57 -4.27 15.09 0.84
CA LEU A 57 -4.36 13.64 0.63
C LEU A 57 -3.81 12.85 1.84
N ALA A 58 -2.73 13.33 2.44
CA ALA A 58 -2.14 12.76 3.63
C ALA A 58 -3.09 12.84 4.83
N GLN A 59 -3.82 13.95 5.01
CA GLN A 59 -4.86 14.07 6.03
C GLN A 59 -5.94 13.01 5.85
N LEU A 60 -6.42 12.81 4.61
CA LEU A 60 -7.39 11.76 4.31
C LEU A 60 -6.83 10.38 4.64
N LEU A 61 -5.63 10.04 4.16
CA LEU A 61 -5.03 8.72 4.39
C LEU A 61 -4.80 8.42 5.88
N VAL A 62 -4.34 9.40 6.65
CA VAL A 62 -4.15 9.27 8.10
C VAL A 62 -5.49 9.13 8.81
N TRP A 63 -6.52 9.84 8.36
CA TRP A 63 -7.86 9.76 8.95
C TRP A 63 -8.47 8.36 8.85
N VAL A 64 -8.37 7.71 7.68
CA VAL A 64 -8.86 6.34 7.43
C VAL A 64 -7.82 5.26 7.76
N SER A 65 -6.63 5.66 8.27
CA SER A 65 -5.51 4.75 8.54
C SER A 65 -5.85 3.51 9.37
N PRO A 66 -6.69 3.53 10.43
CA PRO A 66 -6.87 2.32 11.23
C PRO A 66 -7.60 1.22 10.46
N VAL A 67 -8.52 1.57 9.56
CA VAL A 67 -9.16 0.61 8.64
C VAL A 67 -8.17 0.13 7.58
N LEU A 68 -7.35 1.03 7.01
CA LEU A 68 -6.33 0.62 6.03
C LEU A 68 -5.32 -0.33 6.65
N LEU A 69 -4.82 -0.05 7.85
CA LEU A 69 -3.86 -0.90 8.55
C LEU A 69 -4.46 -2.26 8.88
N ALA A 70 -5.72 -2.33 9.34
CA ALA A 70 -6.40 -3.60 9.60
C ALA A 70 -6.60 -4.43 8.32
N ALA A 71 -7.10 -3.79 7.26
CA ALA A 71 -7.30 -4.43 5.95
C ALA A 71 -5.98 -4.95 5.35
N ASN A 72 -4.93 -4.12 5.38
CA ASN A 72 -3.62 -4.48 4.87
C ASN A 72 -2.93 -5.55 5.72
N GLY A 73 -3.11 -5.55 7.05
CA GLY A 73 -2.61 -6.62 7.91
C GLY A 73 -3.25 -7.97 7.61
N LEU A 74 -4.56 -7.99 7.32
CA LEU A 74 -5.27 -9.19 6.87
C LEU A 74 -4.81 -9.65 5.49
N LEU A 75 -4.74 -8.73 4.52
CA LEU A 75 -4.30 -9.02 3.16
C LEU A 75 -2.86 -9.53 3.14
N PHE A 76 -1.95 -8.86 3.84
CA PHE A 76 -0.55 -9.26 3.98
C PHE A 76 -0.43 -10.67 4.56
N THR A 77 -1.08 -10.93 5.69
CA THR A 77 -1.00 -12.25 6.36
C THR A 77 -1.51 -13.36 5.46
N TRP A 78 -2.62 -13.14 4.76
CA TRP A 78 -3.19 -14.10 3.83
C TRP A 78 -2.31 -14.31 2.59
N ALA A 79 -1.84 -13.22 1.97
CA ALA A 79 -1.05 -13.24 0.74
C ALA A 79 0.34 -13.83 0.98
N PHE A 80 0.98 -13.48 2.10
CA PHE A 80 2.29 -13.98 2.50
C PHE A 80 2.26 -15.49 2.74
N ARG A 81 1.26 -15.99 3.48
CA ARG A 81 1.09 -17.43 3.72
C ARG A 81 0.87 -18.24 2.45
N ARG A 82 0.33 -17.62 1.39
CA ARG A 82 0.04 -18.25 0.10
C ARG A 82 1.06 -17.89 -1.00
N LYS A 83 2.18 -17.26 -0.65
CA LYS A 83 3.24 -16.83 -1.58
C LYS A 83 2.76 -15.90 -2.72
N PHE A 84 1.69 -15.12 -2.53
CA PHE A 84 1.23 -14.13 -3.51
C PHE A 84 2.07 -12.85 -3.42
N ALA A 85 3.21 -12.83 -4.12
CA ALA A 85 4.18 -11.74 -4.06
C ALA A 85 3.57 -10.35 -4.36
N GLY A 86 2.77 -10.24 -5.44
CA GLY A 86 2.18 -8.96 -5.85
C GLY A 86 1.22 -8.35 -4.82
N MET A 87 0.32 -9.14 -4.24
CA MET A 87 -0.60 -8.66 -3.20
C MET A 87 0.13 -8.36 -1.89
N THR A 88 1.16 -9.14 -1.57
CA THR A 88 2.00 -8.88 -0.40
C THR A 88 2.73 -7.54 -0.53
N ALA A 89 3.34 -7.28 -1.69
CA ALA A 89 4.03 -6.02 -1.98
C ALA A 89 3.07 -4.83 -1.95
N LEU A 90 1.88 -4.97 -2.53
CA LEU A 90 0.85 -3.93 -2.53
C LEU A 90 0.41 -3.59 -1.10
N ALA A 91 0.21 -4.61 -0.26
CA ALA A 91 -0.18 -4.39 1.13
C ALA A 91 0.89 -3.64 1.94
N ILE A 92 2.17 -4.01 1.76
CA ILE A 92 3.30 -3.30 2.37
C ILE A 92 3.34 -1.85 1.88
N LEU A 93 3.20 -1.64 0.57
CA LEU A 93 3.28 -0.31 -0.03
C LEU A 93 2.17 0.61 0.49
N SER A 94 0.96 0.09 0.65
CA SER A 94 -0.17 0.83 1.23
C SER A 94 0.12 1.28 2.67
N VAL A 95 0.65 0.39 3.51
CA VAL A 95 1.07 0.73 4.89
C VAL A 95 2.18 1.79 4.88
N LEU A 96 3.15 1.68 3.97
CA LEU A 96 4.21 2.68 3.84
C LEU A 96 3.68 4.06 3.45
N PHE A 97 2.67 4.14 2.58
CA PHE A 97 2.04 5.42 2.24
C PHE A 97 1.31 6.05 3.42
N VAL A 98 0.65 5.26 4.26
CA VAL A 98 0.04 5.76 5.50
C VAL A 98 1.10 6.34 6.44
N LEU A 99 2.22 5.65 6.63
CA LEU A 99 3.33 6.12 7.46
C LEU A 99 3.98 7.39 6.90
N LEU A 100 4.22 7.43 5.58
CA LEU A 100 4.76 8.61 4.91
C LEU A 100 3.79 9.80 5.03
N SER A 101 2.49 9.56 4.89
CA SER A 101 1.46 10.58 5.07
C SER A 101 1.48 11.15 6.49
N ALA A 102 1.54 10.29 7.51
CA ALA A 102 1.65 10.74 8.90
C ALA A 102 2.92 11.57 9.13
N LEU A 103 4.06 11.13 8.60
CA LEU A 103 5.32 11.87 8.69
C LEU A 103 5.21 13.26 8.03
N VAL A 104 4.58 13.34 6.86
CA VAL A 104 4.37 14.60 6.14
C VAL A 104 3.53 15.57 6.95
N LEU A 105 2.45 15.10 7.59
CA LEU A 105 1.62 15.95 8.46
C LEU A 105 2.41 16.48 9.65
N VAL A 106 3.21 15.63 10.29
CA VAL A 106 4.07 16.02 11.42
C VAL A 106 5.10 17.06 10.98
N LEU A 107 5.79 16.85 9.86
CA LEU A 107 6.78 17.80 9.33
C LEU A 107 6.15 19.12 8.89
N TRP A 108 4.90 19.08 8.41
CA TRP A 108 4.14 20.27 8.04
C TRP A 108 3.60 21.03 9.27
N GLY A 109 3.58 20.42 10.45
CA GLY A 109 2.93 20.97 11.64
C GLY A 109 1.39 20.96 11.53
N ALA A 110 0.83 20.07 10.71
CA ALA A 110 -0.62 19.87 10.64
C ALA A 110 -1.10 18.99 11.81
N PRO A 111 -2.33 19.22 12.32
CA PRO A 111 -2.91 18.35 13.34
C PRO A 111 -3.10 16.93 12.79
N VAL A 112 -2.68 15.93 13.55
CA VAL A 112 -2.80 14.53 13.13
C VAL A 112 -4.15 14.02 13.61
N THR A 113 -5.08 13.81 12.67
CA THR A 113 -6.44 13.34 13.00
C THR A 113 -6.65 11.91 12.52
N VAL A 114 -6.92 11.00 13.45
CA VAL A 114 -7.17 9.57 13.18
C VAL A 114 -8.60 9.25 13.60
N PHE A 115 -9.46 8.85 12.65
CA PHE A 115 -10.90 8.65 12.90
C PHE A 115 -11.62 9.76 13.70
N GLY A 116 -11.21 11.01 13.50
CA GLY A 116 -11.82 12.17 14.16
C GLY A 116 -11.25 12.51 15.54
N LEU A 117 -10.27 11.74 16.03
CA LEU A 117 -9.46 12.11 17.21
C LEU A 117 -8.20 12.84 16.75
N THR A 118 -8.01 14.07 17.24
CA THR A 118 -6.88 14.94 16.85
C THR A 118 -5.79 14.93 17.92
N PHE A 119 -4.53 14.87 17.47
CA PHE A 119 -3.31 14.87 18.28
C PHE A 119 -2.34 15.97 17.84
#